data_AF-A0A845R5P3-F1
#
_entry.id   AF-A0A845R5P3-F1
#
_cell.length_a   1.000
_cell.length_b   1.000
_cell.length_c   1.000
_cell.angle_alpha   90.00
_cell.angle_beta   90.00
_cell.angle_gamma   90.00
#
_symmetry.space_group_name_H-M   'P 1'
#
loop_
_entity.id
_entity.type
_entity.pdbx_description
1 polymer ?
#
loop_
_entity_poly.entity_id
_entity_poly.type
_entity_poly.pdbx_seq_one_letter_code
_entity_poly.pdbx_strand_id
1 'polypeptide(L)' 'MREGDGEANICYYCLHELHILPHEFFALPRKERAFVIAAIDERVEHEKQKAKELERKNRRGGRKGRKH' A
#
# COMPACT_ATOMS: atom_id res chain seq x y z
N MET A 1 9.92 -6.85 -2.80
CA MET A 1 9.31 -7.36 -1.56
C MET A 1 10.28 -8.37 -0.96
N ARG A 2 10.49 -8.38 0.37
CA ARG A 2 11.30 -9.43 1.03
C ARG A 2 10.41 -10.66 1.20
N GLU A 3 10.90 -11.82 0.79
CA GLU A 3 10.16 -13.07 0.58
C GLU A 3 9.46 -13.69 1.80
N GLY A 4 9.62 -13.13 3.01
CA GLY A 4 8.86 -13.53 4.21
C GLY A 4 7.78 -12.53 4.64
N ASP A 5 7.82 -11.29 4.15
CA ASP A 5 6.95 -10.19 4.60
C ASP A 5 5.78 -9.93 3.64
N GLY A 6 5.81 -10.48 2.43
CA GLY A 6 4.80 -10.21 1.39
C GLY A 6 3.40 -10.66 1.80
N GLU A 7 3.25 -11.92 2.17
CA GLU A 7 1.95 -12.52 2.52
C GLU A 7 1.38 -11.95 3.83
N ALA A 8 2.24 -11.70 4.82
CA ALA A 8 1.82 -11.10 6.08
C ALA A 8 1.26 -9.68 5.88
N ASN A 9 1.92 -8.87 5.04
CA ASN A 9 1.43 -7.54 4.70
C ASN A 9 0.12 -7.61 3.91
N ILE A 10 0.01 -8.52 2.94
CA ILE A 10 -1.23 -8.73 2.18
C ILE A 10 -2.37 -9.13 3.15
N CYS A 11 -2.15 -10.08 4.05
CA CYS A 11 -3.15 -10.49 5.05
C CYS A 11 -3.52 -9.34 5.99
N TYR A 12 -2.55 -8.53 6.41
CA TYR A 12 -2.80 -7.33 7.21
C TYR A 12 -3.72 -6.34 6.47
N TYR A 13 -3.44 -6.05 5.20
CA TYR A 13 -4.28 -5.19 4.36
C TYR A 13 -5.68 -5.80 4.15
N CYS A 14 -5.76 -7.10 3.86
CA CYS A 14 -7.05 -7.78 3.73
C CYS A 14 -7.89 -7.68 5.00
N LEU A 15 -7.29 -7.87 6.18
CA LEU A 15 -8.00 -7.83 7.45
C LEU A 15 -8.42 -6.41 7.83
N HIS A 16 -7.50 -5.43 7.74
CA HIS A 16 -7.74 -4.08 8.25
C HIS A 16 -8.50 -3.19 7.27
N GLU A 17 -8.26 -3.33 5.97
CA GLU A 17 -8.86 -2.46 4.96
C GLU A 17 -10.08 -3.10 4.29
N LEU A 18 -9.98 -4.39 3.97
CA LEU A 18 -11.04 -5.12 3.27
C LEU A 18 -11.97 -5.90 4.22
N HIS A 19 -11.63 -5.98 5.52
CA HIS A 19 -12.35 -6.76 6.53
C HIS A 19 -12.50 -8.26 6.14
N ILE A 20 -11.55 -8.77 5.36
CA ILE A 20 -11.49 -10.17 4.93
C ILE A 20 -10.56 -10.91 5.90
N LEU A 21 -11.08 -11.94 6.55
CA LEU A 21 -10.26 -12.75 7.45
C LEU A 21 -9.21 -13.52 6.63
N PRO A 22 -8.00 -13.78 7.17
CA PRO A 22 -6.96 -14.49 6.43
C PRO A 22 -7.41 -15.84 5.86
N HIS A 23 -8.22 -16.60 6.62
CA HIS A 23 -8.74 -17.88 6.16
C HIS A 23 -9.73 -17.75 4.98
N GLU A 24 -10.53 -16.68 4.94
CA GLU A 24 -11.42 -16.38 3.81
C GLU A 24 -10.61 -16.00 2.58
N PHE A 25 -9.56 -15.18 2.75
CA PHE A 25 -8.64 -14.83 1.67
C PHE A 25 -7.96 -16.07 1.07
N PHE A 26 -7.47 -17.00 1.89
CA PHE A 26 -6.86 -18.24 1.40
C PHE A 26 -7.87 -19.19 0.74
N ALA A 27 -9.14 -19.12 1.13
CA ALA A 27 -10.23 -19.90 0.53
C ALA A 27 -10.68 -19.38 -0.84
N LEU A 28 -10.40 -18.11 -1.19
CA LEU A 28 -10.74 -17.55 -2.50
C LEU A 28 -10.09 -18.34 -3.66
N PRO A 29 -10.72 -18.46 -4.84
CA PRO A 29 -10.09 -19.04 -6.02
C PRO A 29 -8.76 -18.38 -6.38
N ARG A 30 -7.81 -19.13 -6.96
CA ARG A 30 -6.46 -18.62 -7.31
C ARG A 30 -6.49 -17.32 -8.13
N LYS A 31 -7.45 -17.19 -9.06
CA LYS A 31 -7.60 -15.98 -9.90
C LYS A 31 -8.01 -14.76 -9.08
N GLU A 32 -8.96 -14.94 -8.16
CA GLU A 32 -9.44 -13.86 -7.29
C GLU A 32 -8.37 -13.44 -6.29
N ARG A 33 -7.65 -14.41 -5.70
CA ARG A 33 -6.49 -14.08 -4.83
C ARG A 33 -5.44 -13.28 -5.57
N ALA A 34 -5.09 -13.69 -6.79
CA ALA A 34 -4.12 -12.95 -7.60
C ALA A 34 -4.60 -11.52 -7.92
N PHE A 35 -5.89 -11.34 -8.20
CA PHE A 35 -6.48 -10.01 -8.40
C PHE A 35 -6.39 -9.14 -7.15
N VAL A 36 -6.76 -9.68 -5.98
CA VAL A 36 -6.70 -8.95 -4.70
C VAL A 36 -5.26 -8.54 -4.39
N ILE A 37 -4.29 -9.44 -4.58
CA ILE A 37 -2.86 -9.14 -4.38
C ILE A 37 -2.42 -8.00 -5.31
N ALA A 38 -2.73 -8.09 -6.60
CA ALA A 38 -2.36 -7.06 -7.58
C ALA A 38 -3.00 -5.69 -7.26
N ALA A 39 -4.25 -5.69 -6.79
CA ALA A 39 -4.94 -4.45 -6.38
C ALA A 39 -4.30 -3.82 -5.15
N ILE A 40 -3.87 -4.63 -4.17
CA ILE A 40 -3.13 -4.15 -2.99
C ILE A 40 -1.78 -3.57 -3.41
N ASP A 41 -1.06 -4.24 -4.30
CA ASP A 41 0.24 -3.76 -4.80
C ASP A 41 0.12 -2.40 -5.49
N GLU A 42 -0.87 -2.23 -6.37
CA GLU A 42 -1.15 -0.96 -7.05
C GLU A 42 -1.47 0.16 -6.05
N ARG A 43 -2.31 -0.14 -5.04
CA ARG A 43 -2.65 0.83 -3.99
C ARG A 43 -1.42 1.24 -3.19
N VAL A 44 -0.60 0.29 -2.77
CA VAL A 44 0.62 0.56 -1.98
C VAL A 44 1.60 1.42 -2.78
N GLU A 45 1.76 1.17 -4.08
CA GLU A 45 2.63 1.98 -4.93
C GLU A 45 2.07 3.40 -5.09
N HIS A 46 0.78 3.54 -5.38
CA HIS A 46 0.14 4.83 -5.52
C HIS A 46 0.23 5.69 -4.24
N GLU A 47 0.03 5.09 -3.06
CA GLU A 47 0.16 5.78 -1.78
C GLU A 47 1.62 6.19 -1.50
N LYS A 48 2.61 5.35 -1.85
CA LYS A 48 4.03 5.74 -1.80
C LYS A 48 4.33 6.92 -2.71
N GLN A 49 3.77 6.95 -3.92
CA GLN A 49 3.97 8.06 -4.84
C GLN A 49 3.34 9.37 -4.33
N LYS A 50 2.12 9.31 -3.80
CA LYS A 50 1.47 10.46 -3.14
C LYS A 50 2.27 10.96 -1.94
N ALA A 51 2.76 10.06 -1.09
CA ALA A 51 3.58 10.43 0.06
C ALA A 51 4.87 11.15 -0.37
N LYS A 52 5.56 10.64 -1.40
CA LYS A 52 6.73 11.30 -2.00
C LYS A 52 6.38 12.65 -2.61
N GLU A 53 5.25 12.78 -3.29
CA GLU A 53 4.81 14.05 -3.88
C GLU A 53 4.52 15.09 -2.79
N LEU A 54 3.80 14.70 -1.74
CA LEU A 54 3.50 15.56 -0.59
C LEU A 54 4.78 16.02 0.11
N GLU A 55 5.74 15.11 0.33
CA GLU A 55 7.04 15.43 0.91
C GLU A 55 7.80 16.45 0.03
N ARG A 56 7.79 16.26 -1.30
CA ARG A 56 8.42 17.19 -2.25
C ARG A 56 7.74 18.57 -2.21
N LYS A 57 6.41 18.63 -2.11
CA LYS A 57 5.66 19.89 -1.96
C LYS A 57 6.03 20.59 -0.65
N ASN A 58 6.05 19.87 0.47
CA ASN A 58 6.42 20.41 1.79
C ASN A 58 7.85 20.96 1.81
N ARG A 59 8.82 20.23 1.22
CA ARG A 59 10.21 20.70 1.08
C ARG A 59 10.33 21.96 0.20
N ARG A 60 9.50 22.10 -0.84
CA ARG A 60 9.49 23.30 -1.71
C ARG A 60 8.82 24.50 -1.04
N GLY A 61 7.74 24.29 -0.28
CA GLY A 61 7.07 25.33 0.51
C GLY A 61 7.97 25.88 1.63
N GLY A 62 8.64 24.99 2.38
CA GLY A 62 9.54 25.40 3.47
C GLY A 62 10.80 26.16 3.00
N ARG A 63 11.28 25.91 1.77
CA ARG A 63 12.39 26.67 1.18
C ARG A 63 12.02 28.09 0.76
N LYS A 64 10.74 28.37 0.48
CA LYS A 64 10.29 29.69 0.03
C LYS A 64 10.13 30.68 1.20
N GLY A 65 9.84 30.19 2.41
CA GLY A 65 9.72 31.00 3.62
C GLY A 65 11.05 31.34 4.34
N ARG A 66 12.17 30.72 3.96
CA ARG A 66 13.48 30.92 4.63
C ARG A 66 14.44 31.86 3.87
N LYS A 67 13.92 32.64 2.93
CA LYS A 67 14.68 33.60 2.09
C LYS A 67 14.26 35.08 2.30
N HIS A 68 13.61 35.41 3.41
CA HIS A 68 13.40 36.79 3.84
C HIS A 68 13.99 36.95 5.24
#